data_AF-A0A357FM96-F1
#
_entry.id   AF-A0A357FM96-F1
#
_cell.length_a   1.000
_cell.length_b   1.000
_cell.length_c   1.000
_cell.angle_alpha   90.00
_cell.angle_beta   90.00
_cell.angle_gamma   90.00
#
_symmetry.space_group_name_H-M   'P 1'
#
loop_
_entity.id
_entity.type
_entity.pdbx_description
1 polymer ?
#
loop_
_entity_poly.entity_id
_entity_poly.type
_entity_poly.pdbx_seq_one_letter_code
_entity_poly.pdbx_strand_id
1 'polypeptide(L)' 'MDLGLKGKVAIVTGGSDGIGKAAAISLASEGAKV' A
#
# COMPACT_ATOMS: atom_id res chain seq x y z
N MET A 1 -13.08 5.42 2.41
CA MET A 1 -13.55 5.77 1.05
C MET A 1 -13.31 4.52 0.21
N ASP A 2 -14.16 4.15 -0.75
CA ASP A 2 -13.88 2.96 -1.56
C ASP A 2 -12.92 3.32 -2.70
N LEU A 3 -11.66 2.89 -2.59
CA LEU A 3 -10.61 3.15 -3.59
C LEU A 3 -10.45 2.03 -4.62
N GLY A 4 -11.20 0.93 -4.52
CA GLY A 4 -11.10 -0.20 -5.46
C GLY A 4 -9.76 -0.95 -5.44
N LEU A 5 -8.99 -0.84 -4.36
CA LEU A 5 -7.65 -1.44 -4.23
C LEU A 5 -7.65 -2.90 -3.74
N LYS A 6 -8.79 -3.38 -3.22
CA LYS A 6 -8.94 -4.73 -2.69
C LYS A 6 -8.48 -5.80 -3.69
N GLY A 7 -7.47 -6.56 -3.32
CA GLY A 7 -6.90 -7.66 -4.11
C GLY A 7 -5.95 -7.25 -5.25
N LYS A 8 -5.73 -5.95 -5.48
CA LYS A 8 -4.70 -5.46 -6.42
C LYS A 8 -3.31 -5.72 -5.84
N VAL A 9 -2.29 -5.84 -6.70
CA VAL A 9 -0.88 -5.89 -6.29
C VAL A 9 -0.26 -4.50 -6.48
N ALA A 10 0.44 -4.00 -5.47
CA ALA A 10 1.13 -2.71 -5.52
C ALA A 10 2.60 -2.89 -5.14
N ILE A 11 3.51 -2.35 -5.95
CA ILE A 11 4.95 -2.35 -5.63
C ILE A 11 5.32 -0.99 -5.06
N VAL A 12 5.90 -0.99 -3.86
CA VAL A 12 6.42 0.22 -3.22
C VAL A 12 7.94 0.12 -3.10
N THR A 13 8.66 0.98 -3.82
CA THR A 13 10.11 1.11 -3.66
C THR A 13 10.42 1.93 -2.39
N GLY A 14 11.58 1.66 -1.75
CA GLY A 14 11.92 2.32 -0.48
C GLY A 14 10.94 2.04 0.66
N GLY A 15 10.21 0.91 0.62
CA GLY A 15 9.14 0.58 1.58
C GLY A 15 9.61 0.22 3.00
N SER A 16 10.92 0.26 3.29
CA SER A 16 11.46 -0.15 4.58
C SER A 16 11.23 0.88 5.69
N ASP A 17 11.21 2.18 5.37
CA ASP A 17 11.02 3.24 6.35
C ASP A 17 10.41 4.52 5.74
N GLY A 18 10.10 5.49 6.60
CA GLY A 18 9.63 6.82 6.21
C GLY A 18 8.37 6.77 5.35
N ILE A 19 8.36 7.58 4.28
CA ILE A 19 7.19 7.75 3.40
C ILE A 19 6.87 6.44 2.66
N GLY A 20 7.87 5.68 2.24
CA GLY A 20 7.66 4.41 1.55
C GLY A 20 6.92 3.41 2.44
N LYS A 21 7.34 3.28 3.70
CA LYS A 21 6.65 2.43 4.69
C LYS A 21 5.22 2.91 4.97
N ALA A 22 5.02 4.21 5.16
CA ALA A 22 3.70 4.78 5.39
C ALA A 22 2.74 4.55 4.21
N ALA A 23 3.24 4.72 2.98
CA ALA A 23 2.49 4.43 1.76
C ALA A 23 2.12 2.95 1.66
N ALA A 24 3.06 2.05 1.94
CA ALA A 24 2.81 0.61 1.91
C ALA A 24 1.73 0.18 2.93
N ILE A 25 1.79 0.70 4.15
CA ILE A 25 0.77 0.44 5.18
C ILE A 25 -0.60 0.96 4.74
N SER A 26 -0.65 2.17 4.17
CA SER A 26 -1.90 2.78 3.70
C SER A 26 -2.53 1.95 2.57
N LEU A 27 -1.74 1.55 1.58
CA LEU A 27 -2.19 0.69 0.47
C LEU A 27 -2.69 -0.68 0.96
N ALA A 28 -1.98 -1.30 1.90
CA ALA A 28 -2.38 -2.58 2.50
C ALA A 28 -3.69 -2.44 3.29
N SER A 29 -3.89 -1.33 3.99
CA SER A 29 -5.13 -1.06 4.74
C SER A 29 -6.36 -0.93 3.84
N GLU A 30 -6.16 -0.50 2.59
CA GLU A 30 -7.19 -0.44 1.53
C GLU A 30 -7.37 -1.79 0.80
N GLY A 31 -6.66 -2.84 1.24
CA GLY A 31 -6.79 -4.21 0.75
C GLY A 31 -5.90 -4.58 -0.43
N ALA A 32 -4.93 -3.72 -0.80
CA ALA A 32 -3.91 -4.09 -1.76
C ALA A 32 -2.93 -5.12 -1.14
N LYS A 33 -2.38 -5.99 -1.99
CA LYS A 33 -1.23 -6.83 -1.67
C LYS A 33 0.02 -6.03 -2.01
N VAL A 34 0.71 -5.57 -0.98
CA VAL A 34 1.86 -4.67 -1.07
C VAL A 34 3.15 -5.43 -0.79
#